data_AF-A0A8T6FEI9-F1
#
_entry.id   AF-A0A8T6FEI9-F1
#
_cell.length_a   1.000
_cell.length_b   1.000
_cell.length_c   1.000
_cell.angle_alpha   90.00
_cell.angle_beta   90.00
_cell.angle_gamma   90.00
#
_symmetry.space_group_name_H-M   'P 1'
#
loop_
_entity.id
_entity.type
_entity.pdbx_description
1 polymer ?
#
loop_
_entity_poly.entity_id
_entity_poly.type
_entity_poly.pdbx_seq_one_letter_code
_entity_poly.pdbx_strand_id
1 'polypeptide(L)'
;MRGLLTPQEVAAEIRRRSDAGALRIFWVDVGGQGRDAFAADLLASADGDRLLVPWRLGIPNLFTDSNTVMEDVGEVLEAARDNLEEGAAAVAGVDLVLLAKRGLELVDASSPIELPTWFPVIGARGQTVTTTVEELTWDVVARLDEGRLDVTDISRLLYELDRALLDRLREALATPRKVQSIAGHLFKDTSIPEELEKVDAALARVSSGRYRPSARPGFPSLVARIWRHVNETSPEALVKVAKALAQALEPDIGSDETATMSMMTLLNRTSNPLRDEGTKWCFNLMITTRSACQLLTAAAHPAEYPVFPVALQRTMSRDLRRSLDRVVAVLRHTR
;
A
#
# COMPACT_ATOMS: atom_id res chain seq x y z
N MET A 1 2.25 -7.65 11.62
CA MET A 1 1.74 -6.76 10.55
C MET A 1 1.43 -5.42 11.21
N ARG A 2 2.02 -4.30 10.78
CA ARG A 2 1.62 -2.97 11.28
C ARG A 2 0.25 -2.61 10.68
N GLY A 3 -0.60 -1.94 11.43
CA GLY A 3 -1.92 -1.48 10.98
C GLY A 3 -1.81 -0.43 9.88
N LEU A 4 -2.92 -0.14 9.19
CA LEU A 4 -2.94 0.85 8.11
C LEU A 4 -2.80 2.28 8.63
N LEU A 5 -3.21 2.54 9.87
CA LEU A 5 -3.05 3.80 10.60
C LEU A 5 -2.41 3.54 11.97
N THR A 6 -1.86 4.59 12.57
CA THR A 6 -1.37 4.63 13.95
C THR A 6 -2.43 5.27 14.86
N PRO A 7 -2.42 4.98 16.17
CA PRO A 7 -3.33 5.63 17.12
C PRO A 7 -3.27 7.16 17.08
N GLN A 8 -2.06 7.73 16.91
CA GLN A 8 -1.86 9.18 16.82
C GLN A 8 -2.48 9.78 15.55
N GLU A 9 -2.37 9.08 14.41
CA GLU A 9 -3.02 9.48 13.15
C GLU A 9 -4.55 9.51 13.31
N VAL A 10 -5.13 8.49 13.96
CA VAL A 10 -6.57 8.40 14.22
C VAL A 10 -7.02 9.52 15.15
N ALA A 11 -6.33 9.75 16.27
CA ALA A 11 -6.66 10.82 17.21
C ALA A 11 -6.62 12.21 16.56
N ALA A 12 -5.59 12.48 15.75
CA ALA A 12 -5.46 13.75 15.04
C ALA A 12 -6.60 13.97 14.04
N GLU A 13 -7.01 12.93 13.32
CA GLU A 13 -8.11 13.02 12.36
C GLU A 13 -9.47 13.23 13.04
N ILE A 14 -9.75 12.54 14.15
CA ILE A 14 -10.98 12.73 14.94
C ILE A 14 -11.08 14.17 15.46
N ARG A 15 -9.96 14.75 15.91
CA ARG A 15 -9.91 16.16 16.34
C ARG A 15 -10.11 17.14 15.19
N ARG A 16 -9.61 16.82 13.99
CA ARG A 16 -9.77 17.66 12.81
C ARG A 16 -11.23 17.81 12.41
N ARG A 17 -12.06 16.78 12.66
CA ARG A 17 -13.51 16.85 12.41
C ARG A 17 -14.16 17.73 13.46
N SER A 18 -14.83 18.80 13.04
CA SER A 18 -15.42 19.82 13.91
C SER A 18 -16.90 19.60 14.20
N ASP A 19 -17.50 18.49 13.77
CA ASP A 19 -18.95 18.30 13.88
C ASP A 19 -19.42 18.28 15.33
N ALA A 20 -20.38 19.18 15.61
CA ALA A 20 -20.98 19.38 16.92
C ALA A 20 -22.14 18.40 17.12
N GLY A 21 -21.83 17.14 17.42
CA GLY A 21 -22.80 16.11 17.78
C GLY A 21 -22.57 15.60 19.20
N ALA A 22 -23.64 15.16 19.88
CA ALA A 22 -23.53 14.51 21.19
C ALA A 22 -22.79 13.17 21.11
N LEU A 23 -22.92 12.47 19.98
CA LEU A 23 -22.24 11.23 19.66
C LEU A 23 -21.69 11.31 18.23
N ARG A 24 -20.43 10.92 18.06
CA ARG A 24 -19.82 10.63 16.76
C ARG A 24 -19.28 9.22 16.80
N ILE A 25 -19.48 8.48 15.72
CA ILE A 25 -19.05 7.09 15.64
C ILE A 25 -18.09 6.96 14.48
N PHE A 26 -16.89 6.51 14.79
CA PHE A 26 -15.83 6.25 13.84
C PHE A 26 -15.52 4.77 13.86
N TRP A 27 -15.02 4.24 12.75
CA TRP A 27 -14.39 2.93 12.76
C TRP A 27 -13.05 2.94 12.04
N VAL A 28 -12.15 2.07 12.50
CA VAL A 28 -10.80 1.93 11.93
C VAL A 28 -10.41 0.47 11.87
N ASP A 29 -9.84 0.07 10.73
CA ASP A 29 -9.18 -1.23 10.60
C ASP A 29 -7.79 -1.18 11.27
N VAL A 30 -7.70 -1.77 12.46
CA VAL A 30 -6.42 -1.92 13.19
C VAL A 30 -5.61 -3.12 12.67
N GLY A 31 -6.18 -3.90 11.76
CA GLY A 31 -5.56 -5.07 11.13
C GLY A 31 -5.04 -6.08 12.14
N GLY A 32 -3.78 -6.49 11.94
CA GLY A 32 -3.09 -7.44 12.82
C GLY A 32 -2.50 -6.85 14.11
N GLN A 33 -2.77 -5.58 14.43
CA GLN A 33 -2.35 -5.00 15.70
C GLN A 33 -3.24 -5.49 16.84
N GLY A 34 -2.68 -5.58 18.06
CA GLY A 34 -3.48 -5.87 19.23
C GLY A 34 -4.44 -4.71 19.51
N ARG A 35 -5.76 -4.96 19.43
CA ARG A 35 -6.79 -3.93 19.69
C ARG A 35 -6.62 -3.24 21.04
N ASP A 36 -6.15 -3.98 22.05
CA ASP A 36 -5.96 -3.47 23.41
C ASP A 36 -4.82 -2.44 23.46
N ALA A 37 -3.69 -2.77 22.82
CA ALA A 37 -2.56 -1.85 22.72
C ALA A 37 -2.94 -0.61 21.89
N PHE A 38 -3.65 -0.80 20.78
CA PHE A 38 -4.13 0.31 19.96
C PHE A 38 -5.09 1.22 20.73
N ALA A 39 -6.04 0.65 21.49
CA ALA A 39 -6.98 1.39 22.32
C ALA A 39 -6.26 2.21 23.40
N ALA A 40 -5.30 1.60 24.10
CA ALA A 40 -4.51 2.28 25.14
C ALA A 40 -3.70 3.45 24.57
N ASP A 41 -3.02 3.24 23.45
CA ASP A 41 -2.23 4.28 22.77
C ASP A 41 -3.13 5.39 22.19
N LEU A 42 -4.33 5.05 21.73
CA LEU A 42 -5.31 6.00 21.21
C LEU A 42 -5.84 6.89 22.34
N LEU A 43 -6.17 6.31 23.50
CA LEU A 43 -6.55 7.07 24.70
C LEU A 43 -5.41 7.97 25.19
N ALA A 44 -4.17 7.48 25.18
CA ALA A 44 -3.01 8.29 25.55
C ALA A 44 -2.75 9.46 24.58
N SER A 45 -3.27 9.36 23.35
CA SER A 45 -3.20 10.41 22.33
C SER A 45 -4.45 11.29 22.28
N ALA A 46 -5.45 11.02 23.13
CA ALA A 46 -6.67 11.79 23.24
C ALA A 46 -6.37 13.17 23.83
N ASP A 47 -6.97 14.20 23.24
CA ASP A 47 -6.87 15.59 23.71
C ASP A 47 -8.14 16.32 23.27
N GLY A 48 -8.62 17.23 24.11
CA GLY A 48 -9.84 18.02 23.88
C GLY A 48 -11.03 17.72 24.81
N ASP A 49 -12.14 18.42 24.56
CA ASP A 49 -13.31 18.49 25.46
C ASP A 49 -14.35 17.36 25.22
N ARG A 50 -14.02 16.39 24.37
CA ARG A 50 -14.89 15.26 24.01
C ARG A 50 -14.32 13.96 24.57
N LEU A 51 -15.21 13.08 25.02
CA LEU A 51 -14.82 11.77 25.54
C LEU A 51 -14.50 10.81 24.40
N LEU A 52 -13.22 10.46 24.23
CA LEU A 52 -12.79 9.45 23.26
C LEU A 52 -12.95 8.04 23.85
N VAL A 53 -13.72 7.18 23.20
CA VAL A 53 -13.97 5.80 23.66
C VAL A 53 -13.58 4.81 22.57
N PRO A 54 -12.37 4.21 22.63
CA PRO A 54 -12.06 3.09 21.77
C PRO A 54 -12.84 1.85 22.21
N TRP A 55 -13.63 1.30 21.31
CA TRP A 55 -14.40 0.09 21.55
C TRP A 55 -13.91 -1.07 20.71
N ARG A 56 -13.75 -2.23 21.34
CA ARG A 56 -13.30 -3.45 20.69
C ARG A 56 -14.53 -4.20 20.20
N LEU A 57 -14.67 -4.36 18.88
CA LEU A 57 -15.74 -5.18 18.30
C LEU A 57 -15.53 -6.67 18.61
N GLY A 58 -15.88 -7.10 19.81
CA GLY A 58 -15.79 -8.48 20.28
C GLY A 58 -17.04 -9.30 19.96
N ILE A 59 -18.14 -8.64 19.60
CA ILE A 59 -19.44 -9.24 19.34
C ILE A 59 -19.45 -9.72 17.88
N PRO A 60 -19.66 -11.02 17.62
CA PRO A 60 -19.78 -11.55 16.25
C PRO A 60 -20.99 -10.94 15.54
N ASN A 61 -20.86 -10.69 14.23
CA ASN A 61 -21.95 -10.28 13.33
C ASN A 61 -22.56 -8.89 13.55
N LEU A 62 -21.93 -8.00 14.32
CA LEU A 62 -22.31 -6.59 14.28
C LEU A 62 -21.83 -5.94 12.99
N PHE A 63 -22.61 -4.97 12.49
CA PHE A 63 -22.29 -4.13 11.34
C PHE A 63 -22.11 -4.92 10.04
N THR A 64 -22.88 -6.00 9.87
CA THR A 64 -22.92 -6.82 8.64
C THR A 64 -24.11 -6.52 7.73
N ASP A 65 -25.14 -5.86 8.25
CA ASP A 65 -26.35 -5.46 7.51
C ASP A 65 -26.60 -3.96 7.73
N SER A 66 -26.78 -3.21 6.64
CA SER A 66 -27.06 -1.77 6.71
C SER A 66 -28.38 -1.48 7.41
N ASN A 67 -29.30 -2.45 7.49
CA ASN A 67 -30.58 -2.31 8.17
C ASN A 67 -30.49 -2.49 9.70
N THR A 68 -29.43 -3.12 10.22
CA THR A 68 -29.29 -3.39 11.68
C THR A 68 -28.30 -2.46 12.37
N VAL A 69 -27.67 -1.53 11.64
CA VAL A 69 -26.62 -0.64 12.17
C VAL A 69 -27.05 0.09 13.44
N MET A 70 -28.32 0.43 13.58
CA MET A 70 -28.84 1.12 14.77
C MET A 70 -28.93 0.22 16.00
N GLU A 71 -29.37 -1.02 15.80
CA GLU A 71 -29.38 -2.05 16.85
C GLU A 71 -27.93 -2.33 17.27
N ASP A 72 -27.03 -2.47 16.30
CA ASP A 72 -25.61 -2.72 16.53
C ASP A 72 -24.94 -1.59 17.32
N VAL A 73 -25.26 -0.32 17.03
CA VAL A 73 -24.77 0.82 17.83
C VAL A 73 -25.34 0.79 19.23
N GLY A 74 -26.63 0.50 19.40
CA GLY A 74 -27.24 0.36 20.73
C GLY A 74 -26.54 -0.70 21.57
N GLU A 75 -26.27 -1.86 21.00
CA GLU A 75 -25.51 -2.94 21.65
C GLU A 75 -24.09 -2.51 22.02
N VAL A 76 -23.40 -1.78 21.14
CA VAL A 76 -22.08 -1.25 21.43
C VAL A 76 -22.12 -0.23 22.58
N LEU A 77 -23.10 0.67 22.60
CA LEU A 77 -23.23 1.67 23.67
C LEU A 77 -23.47 0.98 25.02
N GLU A 78 -24.40 0.03 25.07
CA GLU A 78 -24.66 -0.74 26.30
C GLU A 78 -23.44 -1.55 26.75
N ALA A 79 -22.72 -2.17 25.83
CA ALA A 79 -21.50 -2.90 26.17
C ALA A 79 -20.36 -1.96 26.63
N ALA A 80 -20.31 -0.73 26.10
CA ALA A 80 -19.32 0.29 26.44
C ALA A 80 -19.71 1.16 27.64
N ARG A 81 -20.83 0.86 28.30
CA ARG A 81 -21.42 1.69 29.35
C ARG A 81 -20.44 2.04 30.46
N ASP A 82 -19.74 1.07 31.03
CA ASP A 82 -18.81 1.30 32.14
C ASP A 82 -17.71 2.31 31.76
N ASN A 83 -17.16 2.20 30.54
CA ASN A 83 -16.16 3.13 30.02
C ASN A 83 -16.73 4.54 29.79
N LEU A 84 -18.00 4.63 29.40
CA LEU A 84 -18.71 5.89 29.15
C LEU A 84 -19.10 6.60 30.45
N GLU A 85 -19.55 5.85 31.47
CA GLU A 85 -19.91 6.37 32.78
C GLU A 85 -18.68 6.78 33.59
N GLU A 86 -17.56 6.04 33.51
CA GLU A 86 -16.29 6.40 34.17
C GLU A 86 -15.71 7.72 33.64
N GLY A 87 -15.98 8.04 32.36
CA GLY A 87 -15.59 9.29 31.70
C GLY A 87 -16.58 10.46 31.85
N ALA A 88 -17.66 10.32 32.63
CA ALA A 88 -18.81 11.24 32.68
C ALA A 88 -18.58 12.56 33.43
N ALA A 89 -17.41 13.19 33.25
CA ALA A 89 -17.27 14.62 33.47
C ALA A 89 -18.17 15.40 32.48
N ALA A 90 -18.39 16.70 32.69
CA ALA A 90 -19.16 17.52 31.76
C ALA A 90 -18.44 17.64 30.41
N VAL A 91 -18.66 16.65 29.52
CA VAL A 91 -18.06 16.56 28.20
C VAL A 91 -18.95 17.17 27.14
N ALA A 92 -18.34 17.78 26.11
CA ALA A 92 -19.07 18.39 25.00
C ALA A 92 -19.70 17.35 24.06
N GLY A 93 -19.22 16.09 24.12
CA GLY A 93 -19.75 14.98 23.35
C GLY A 93 -18.88 13.73 23.49
N VAL A 94 -19.30 12.64 22.84
CA VAL A 94 -18.60 11.35 22.81
C VAL A 94 -18.10 11.07 21.39
N ASP A 95 -16.87 10.60 21.29
CA ASP A 95 -16.26 10.05 20.08
C ASP A 95 -16.01 8.56 20.28
N LEU A 96 -16.94 7.75 19.81
CA LEU A 96 -16.86 6.30 19.87
C LEU A 96 -16.04 5.79 18.67
N VAL A 97 -14.92 5.10 18.94
CA VAL A 97 -14.04 4.58 17.89
C VAL A 97 -14.07 3.05 17.89
N LEU A 98 -14.75 2.48 16.91
CA LEU A 98 -14.85 1.04 16.71
C LEU A 98 -13.54 0.49 16.13
N LEU A 99 -12.86 -0.36 16.91
CA LEU A 99 -11.60 -1.02 16.53
C LEU A 99 -11.89 -2.38 15.92
N ALA A 100 -11.85 -2.44 14.59
CA ALA A 100 -12.11 -3.65 13.82
C ALA A 100 -10.80 -4.35 13.39
N LYS A 101 -10.82 -5.67 13.28
CA LYS A 101 -9.70 -6.47 12.71
C LYS A 101 -9.81 -6.66 11.19
N ARG A 102 -10.95 -6.28 10.63
CA ARG A 102 -11.34 -6.42 9.22
C ARG A 102 -12.20 -5.19 8.89
N GLY A 103 -12.28 -4.83 7.61
CA GLY A 103 -13.21 -3.80 7.15
C GLY A 103 -14.64 -4.12 7.57
N LEU A 104 -15.37 -3.10 8.04
CA LEU A 104 -16.81 -3.20 8.22
C LEU A 104 -17.46 -2.95 6.86
N GLU A 105 -18.43 -3.79 6.48
CA GLU A 105 -19.21 -3.60 5.24
C GLU A 105 -20.34 -2.61 5.49
N LEU A 106 -19.99 -1.43 6.00
CA LEU A 106 -20.95 -0.36 6.27
C LEU A 106 -21.02 0.58 5.09
N VAL A 107 -22.25 0.92 4.71
CA VAL A 107 -22.53 2.09 3.89
C VAL A 107 -22.55 3.29 4.84
N ASP A 108 -21.92 4.41 4.49
CA ASP A 108 -21.99 5.70 5.22
C ASP A 108 -23.46 6.16 5.35
N ALA A 109 -24.20 5.55 6.26
CA ALA A 109 -25.61 5.76 6.48
C ALA A 109 -25.77 6.60 7.74
N SER A 110 -26.29 7.81 7.54
CA SER A 110 -26.72 8.66 8.65
C SER A 110 -28.06 8.14 9.16
N SER A 111 -28.20 7.91 10.46
CA SER A 111 -29.43 7.36 11.01
C SER A 111 -29.70 7.84 12.44
N PRO A 112 -30.99 7.97 12.81
CA PRO A 112 -31.38 8.41 14.14
C PRO A 112 -31.20 7.28 15.17
N ILE A 113 -30.58 7.61 16.30
CA ILE A 113 -30.34 6.70 17.44
C ILE A 113 -30.90 7.32 18.69
N GLU A 114 -31.72 6.58 19.43
CA GLU A 114 -32.13 6.97 20.78
C GLU A 114 -30.99 6.70 21.77
N LEU A 115 -30.45 7.77 22.34
CA LEU A 115 -29.39 7.66 23.33
C LEU A 115 -29.97 7.17 24.67
N PRO A 116 -29.29 6.27 25.38
CA PRO A 116 -29.74 5.82 26.69
C PRO A 116 -29.88 6.97 27.69
N THR A 117 -30.77 6.82 28.67
CA THR A 117 -30.98 7.83 29.73
C THR A 117 -29.74 8.03 30.61
N TRP A 118 -28.84 7.04 30.64
CA TRP A 118 -27.58 7.07 31.37
C TRP A 118 -26.43 7.75 30.59
N PHE A 119 -26.60 8.06 29.30
CA PHE A 119 -25.54 8.57 28.42
C PHE A 119 -24.81 9.81 29.01
N PRO A 120 -23.47 9.92 28.88
CA PRO A 120 -22.69 10.92 29.63
C PRO A 120 -22.97 12.38 29.27
N VAL A 121 -23.48 12.65 28.06
CA VAL A 121 -23.80 14.02 27.62
C VAL A 121 -25.15 14.46 28.18
N ILE A 122 -25.15 15.34 29.19
CA ILE A 122 -26.35 15.74 29.96
C ILE A 122 -27.51 16.18 29.07
N GLY A 123 -27.25 17.01 28.06
CA GLY A 123 -28.28 17.54 27.16
C GLY A 123 -28.85 16.53 26.16
N ALA A 124 -28.25 15.35 26.03
CA ALA A 124 -28.59 14.35 25.02
C ALA A 124 -29.17 13.04 25.61
N ARG A 125 -29.30 12.94 26.94
CA ARG A 125 -29.84 11.76 27.62
C ARG A 125 -31.28 11.49 27.20
N GLY A 126 -31.57 10.28 26.73
CA GLY A 126 -32.91 9.89 26.27
C GLY A 126 -33.37 10.61 25.01
N GLN A 127 -32.45 11.29 24.29
CA GLN A 127 -32.80 12.00 23.06
C GLN A 127 -32.41 11.17 21.84
N THR A 128 -33.21 11.32 20.77
CA THR A 128 -32.83 10.83 19.45
C THR A 128 -31.81 11.78 18.82
N VAL A 129 -30.63 11.27 18.51
CA VAL A 129 -29.59 12.00 17.79
C VAL A 129 -29.34 11.35 16.44
N THR A 130 -29.06 12.16 15.43
CA THR A 130 -28.61 11.63 14.14
C THR A 130 -27.10 11.49 14.17
N THR A 131 -26.59 10.28 13.88
CA THR A 131 -25.16 10.03 13.74
C THR A 131 -24.91 9.17 12.51
N THR A 132 -23.68 9.26 11.99
CA THR A 132 -23.15 8.37 10.95
C THR A 132 -22.02 7.55 11.56
N VAL A 133 -21.82 6.33 11.05
CA VAL A 133 -20.63 5.53 11.37
C VAL A 133 -19.61 5.77 10.27
N GLU A 134 -18.59 6.58 10.56
CA GLU A 134 -17.62 7.07 9.56
C GLU A 134 -16.36 6.21 9.50
N GLU A 135 -15.91 5.83 8.30
CA GLU A 135 -14.64 5.11 8.12
C GLU A 135 -13.43 6.04 8.18
N LEU A 136 -12.52 5.83 9.13
CA LEU A 136 -11.29 6.63 9.22
C LEU A 136 -10.12 6.08 8.40
N THR A 137 -10.18 4.80 7.99
CA THR A 137 -9.05 4.09 7.37
C THR A 137 -8.50 4.81 6.13
N TRP A 138 -9.36 5.43 5.32
CA TRP A 138 -9.00 6.08 4.07
C TRP A 138 -8.93 7.60 4.13
N ASP A 139 -9.32 8.21 5.25
CA ASP A 139 -9.45 9.67 5.35
C ASP A 139 -8.18 10.35 5.85
N VAL A 140 -7.30 9.62 6.53
CA VAL A 140 -5.99 10.13 6.91
C VAL A 140 -5.11 10.23 5.66
N VAL A 141 -4.81 11.45 5.24
CA VAL A 141 -3.95 11.75 4.09
C VAL A 141 -2.55 12.19 4.52
N ALA A 142 -1.55 11.88 3.71
CA ALA A 142 -0.15 12.28 3.94
C ALA A 142 0.55 12.59 2.62
N ARG A 143 1.66 13.34 2.68
CA ARG A 143 2.59 13.43 1.54
C ARG A 143 3.39 12.13 1.39
N LEU A 144 3.89 11.90 0.18
CA LEU A 144 4.59 10.65 -0.17
C LEU A 144 5.95 10.48 0.55
N ASP A 145 6.54 11.56 1.07
CA ASP A 145 7.81 11.56 1.79
C ASP A 145 7.69 11.33 3.32
N GLU A 146 6.47 11.32 3.87
CA GLU A 146 6.21 11.18 5.32
C GLU A 146 6.40 9.74 5.84
N GLY A 147 7.32 8.97 5.25
CA GLY A 147 7.75 7.66 5.75
C GLY A 147 6.74 6.51 5.56
N ARG A 148 5.67 6.70 4.78
CA ARG A 148 4.61 5.70 4.60
C ARG A 148 4.87 4.68 3.49
N LEU A 149 5.78 5.00 2.57
CA LEU A 149 6.07 4.21 1.38
C LEU A 149 7.22 3.20 1.52
N ASP A 150 7.85 3.08 2.69
CA ASP A 150 9.03 2.22 2.90
C ASP A 150 10.07 2.32 1.76
N VAL A 151 10.46 3.57 1.46
CA VAL A 151 11.33 3.96 0.35
C VAL A 151 12.68 3.23 0.39
N THR A 152 13.17 2.92 1.59
CA THR A 152 14.45 2.22 1.78
C THR A 152 14.35 0.77 1.29
N ASP A 153 13.27 0.06 1.62
CA ASP A 153 13.06 -1.31 1.13
C ASP A 153 12.85 -1.35 -0.38
N ILE A 154 12.09 -0.41 -0.94
CA ILE A 154 11.90 -0.33 -2.40
C ILE A 154 13.25 -0.11 -3.09
N SER A 155 14.08 0.81 -2.57
CA SER A 155 15.42 1.08 -3.09
C SER A 155 16.29 -0.18 -3.04
N ARG A 156 16.27 -0.89 -1.91
CA ARG A 156 16.99 -2.17 -1.74
C ARG A 156 16.54 -3.22 -2.74
N LEU A 157 15.23 -3.42 -2.90
CA LEU A 157 14.68 -4.41 -3.82
C LEU A 157 14.98 -4.09 -5.29
N LEU A 158 14.96 -2.81 -5.67
CA LEU A 158 15.38 -2.40 -7.02
C LEU A 158 16.88 -2.62 -7.25
N TYR A 159 17.73 -2.39 -6.24
CA TYR A 159 19.15 -2.72 -6.31
C TYR A 159 19.37 -4.23 -6.50
N GLU A 160 18.65 -5.04 -5.74
CA GLU A 160 18.69 -6.50 -5.84
C GLU A 160 18.19 -7.01 -7.19
N LEU A 161 17.16 -6.36 -7.76
CA LEU A 161 16.67 -6.63 -9.10
C LEU A 161 17.74 -6.32 -10.16
N ASP A 162 18.41 -5.16 -10.06
CA ASP A 162 19.45 -4.78 -11.01
C ASP A 162 20.63 -5.77 -10.99
N ARG A 163 21.03 -6.22 -9.79
CA ARG A 163 22.03 -7.28 -9.60
C ARG A 163 21.58 -8.61 -10.22
N ALA A 164 20.37 -9.07 -9.92
CA ALA A 164 19.87 -10.34 -10.42
C ALA A 164 19.72 -10.34 -11.96
N LEU A 165 19.30 -9.21 -12.54
CA LEU A 165 19.27 -9.04 -14.00
C LEU A 165 20.68 -9.09 -14.60
N LEU A 166 21.65 -8.40 -13.98
CA LEU A 166 23.04 -8.40 -14.42
C LEU A 166 23.64 -9.81 -14.44
N ASP A 167 23.46 -10.57 -13.35
CA ASP A 167 23.99 -11.93 -13.23
C ASP A 167 23.37 -12.86 -14.30
N ARG A 168 22.04 -12.82 -14.48
CA ARG A 168 21.37 -13.63 -15.51
C ARG A 168 21.76 -13.25 -16.93
N LEU A 169 21.95 -11.97 -17.23
CA LEU A 169 22.40 -11.55 -18.55
C LEU A 169 23.86 -11.93 -18.81
N ARG A 170 24.72 -11.95 -17.78
CA ARG A 170 26.10 -12.47 -17.89
C ARG A 170 26.11 -13.95 -18.20
N GLU A 171 25.25 -14.74 -17.56
CA GLU A 171 25.11 -16.17 -17.88
C GLU A 171 24.59 -16.38 -19.31
N ALA A 172 23.59 -15.58 -19.73
CA ALA A 172 23.02 -15.66 -21.07
C ALA A 172 24.03 -15.27 -22.17
N LEU A 173 25.09 -14.50 -21.88
CA LEU A 173 26.17 -14.21 -22.83
C LEU A 173 26.93 -15.45 -23.28
N ALA A 174 26.92 -16.55 -22.50
CA ALA A 174 27.47 -17.83 -22.94
C ALA A 174 26.73 -18.38 -24.18
N THR A 175 25.51 -17.90 -24.44
CA THR A 175 24.73 -18.21 -25.65
C THR A 175 24.35 -16.93 -26.39
N PRO A 176 25.21 -16.39 -27.28
CA PRO A 176 25.02 -15.07 -27.91
C PRO A 176 23.67 -14.84 -28.58
N ARG A 177 23.05 -15.90 -29.13
CA ARG A 177 21.70 -15.83 -29.74
C ARG A 177 20.61 -15.40 -28.74
N LYS A 178 20.74 -15.74 -27.46
CA LYS A 178 19.74 -15.42 -26.41
C LYS A 178 19.70 -13.94 -26.07
N VAL A 179 20.86 -13.30 -26.02
CA VAL A 179 21.01 -11.87 -25.68
C VAL A 179 20.87 -10.94 -26.89
N GLN A 180 21.03 -11.45 -28.10
CA GLN A 180 20.86 -10.64 -29.31
C GLN A 180 19.42 -10.11 -29.47
N SER A 181 18.41 -10.85 -28.99
CA SER A 181 17.01 -10.44 -29.05
C SER A 181 16.72 -9.20 -28.21
N ILE A 182 17.45 -8.98 -27.09
CA ILE A 182 17.27 -7.83 -26.20
C ILE A 182 18.22 -6.66 -26.51
N ALA A 183 19.26 -6.90 -27.32
CA ALA A 183 20.28 -5.90 -27.67
C ALA A 183 19.64 -4.60 -28.20
N GLY A 184 18.75 -4.73 -29.19
CA GLY A 184 18.06 -3.59 -29.81
C GLY A 184 17.09 -2.86 -28.88
N HIS A 185 16.65 -3.50 -27.79
CA HIS A 185 15.71 -2.91 -26.84
C HIS A 185 16.42 -2.16 -25.70
N LEU A 186 17.47 -2.75 -25.12
CA LEU A 186 18.11 -2.22 -23.91
C LEU A 186 19.51 -1.63 -24.12
N PHE A 187 20.19 -1.95 -25.22
CA PHE A 187 21.61 -1.63 -25.42
C PHE A 187 21.89 -0.72 -26.63
N LYS A 188 20.92 -0.45 -27.51
CA LYS A 188 21.01 0.55 -28.62
C LYS A 188 22.39 0.56 -29.32
N ASP A 189 22.77 -0.59 -29.89
CA ASP A 189 23.98 -0.81 -30.71
C ASP A 189 25.34 -0.75 -29.98
N THR A 190 25.35 -0.84 -28.65
CA THR A 190 26.58 -0.97 -27.85
C THR A 190 26.94 -2.43 -27.56
N SER A 191 28.22 -2.67 -27.25
CA SER A 191 28.72 -3.97 -26.82
C SER A 191 28.07 -4.38 -25.49
N ILE A 192 27.23 -5.43 -25.50
CA ILE A 192 26.52 -5.91 -24.29
C ILE A 192 27.50 -6.20 -23.15
N PRO A 193 28.61 -6.95 -23.33
CA PRO A 193 29.56 -7.20 -22.25
C PRO A 193 30.10 -5.91 -21.60
N GLU A 194 30.48 -4.91 -22.40
CA GLU A 194 31.00 -3.64 -21.88
C GLU A 194 29.94 -2.87 -21.10
N GLU A 195 28.68 -2.90 -21.54
CA GLU A 195 27.59 -2.27 -20.82
C GLU A 195 27.27 -2.97 -19.50
N LEU A 196 27.35 -4.31 -19.45
CA LEU A 196 27.18 -5.06 -18.20
C LEU A 196 28.30 -4.74 -17.20
N GLU A 197 29.55 -4.60 -17.66
CA GLU A 197 30.67 -4.15 -16.80
C GLU A 197 30.45 -2.73 -16.25
N LYS A 198 29.92 -1.80 -17.06
CA LYS A 198 29.57 -0.45 -16.60
C LYS A 198 28.48 -0.50 -15.52
N VAL A 199 27.46 -1.34 -15.70
CA VAL A 199 26.39 -1.53 -14.70
C VAL A 199 26.96 -2.09 -13.40
N ASP A 200 27.81 -3.12 -13.47
CA ASP A 200 28.42 -3.72 -12.27
C ASP A 200 29.28 -2.72 -11.49
N ALA A 201 30.14 -1.99 -12.20
CA ALA A 201 30.98 -0.95 -11.61
C ALA A 201 30.17 0.18 -10.96
N ALA A 202 29.02 0.53 -11.53
CA ALA A 202 28.10 1.51 -10.95
C ALA A 202 27.41 0.97 -9.70
N LEU A 203 26.91 -0.27 -9.74
CA LEU A 203 26.27 -0.93 -8.60
C LEU A 203 27.24 -1.10 -7.43
N ALA A 204 28.52 -1.36 -7.67
CA ALA A 204 29.54 -1.46 -6.63
C ALA A 204 29.77 -0.15 -5.84
N ARG A 205 29.35 1.01 -6.38
CA ARG A 205 29.53 2.33 -5.76
C ARG A 205 28.33 2.82 -4.97
N VAL A 206 27.21 2.10 -4.99
CA VAL A 206 25.94 2.53 -4.39
C VAL A 206 25.51 1.54 -3.31
N SER A 207 25.12 2.04 -2.14
CA SER A 207 24.51 1.21 -1.09
C SER A 207 23.08 0.85 -1.46
N SER A 208 22.67 -0.40 -1.27
CA SER A 208 21.34 -0.90 -1.65
C SER A 208 20.17 -0.06 -1.11
N GLY A 209 20.23 0.37 0.15
CA GLY A 209 19.18 1.22 0.77
C GLY A 209 19.11 2.67 0.26
N ARG A 210 20.05 3.10 -0.59
CA ARG A 210 20.06 4.44 -1.22
C ARG A 210 20.01 4.37 -2.75
N TYR A 211 19.78 3.19 -3.30
CA TYR A 211 19.76 2.99 -4.73
C TYR A 211 18.51 3.63 -5.36
N ARG A 212 18.73 4.63 -6.22
CA ARG A 212 17.68 5.38 -6.91
C ARG A 212 17.99 5.42 -8.41
N PRO A 213 17.43 4.50 -9.22
CA PRO A 213 17.67 4.50 -10.67
C PRO A 213 17.05 5.74 -11.33
N SER A 214 17.55 6.11 -12.51
CA SER A 214 17.07 7.26 -13.27
C SER A 214 16.78 6.88 -14.72
N ALA A 215 15.59 7.21 -15.23
CA ALA A 215 15.24 6.99 -16.63
C ALA A 215 16.04 7.86 -17.61
N ARG A 216 16.93 8.76 -17.14
CA ARG A 216 17.77 9.60 -18.01
C ARG A 216 18.69 8.77 -18.89
N PRO A 217 18.83 9.06 -20.20
CA PRO A 217 19.77 8.39 -21.10
C PRO A 217 21.18 8.24 -20.51
N GLY A 218 21.80 7.08 -20.73
CA GLY A 218 23.16 6.79 -20.26
C GLY A 218 23.30 6.40 -18.78
N PHE A 219 22.23 6.38 -17.99
CA PHE A 219 22.31 5.92 -16.60
C PHE A 219 22.72 4.42 -16.54
N PRO A 220 23.80 4.05 -15.82
CA PRO A 220 24.38 2.70 -15.85
C PRO A 220 23.61 1.70 -14.97
N SER A 221 22.37 1.38 -15.36
CA SER A 221 21.51 0.39 -14.70
C SER A 221 20.60 -0.31 -15.71
N LEU A 222 20.37 -1.61 -15.52
CA LEU A 222 19.39 -2.37 -16.32
C LEU A 222 17.96 -2.01 -15.90
N VAL A 223 17.71 -1.87 -14.60
CA VAL A 223 16.45 -1.34 -14.05
C VAL A 223 16.08 0.02 -14.67
N ALA A 224 17.04 0.94 -14.77
CA ALA A 224 16.83 2.25 -15.40
C ALA A 224 16.49 2.15 -16.90
N ARG A 225 17.12 1.22 -17.62
CA ARG A 225 16.85 0.98 -19.06
C ARG A 225 15.46 0.40 -19.26
N ILE A 226 15.07 -0.59 -18.46
CA ILE A 226 13.73 -1.17 -18.46
C ILE A 226 12.70 -0.08 -18.17
N TRP A 227 12.92 0.71 -17.11
CA TRP A 227 12.02 1.81 -16.75
C TRP A 227 11.84 2.81 -17.89
N ARG A 228 12.95 3.26 -18.51
CA ARG A 228 12.90 4.15 -19.67
C ARG A 228 12.08 3.53 -20.80
N HIS A 229 12.35 2.27 -21.14
CA HIS A 229 11.69 1.61 -22.26
C HIS A 229 10.17 1.48 -22.03
N VAL A 230 9.75 1.18 -20.80
CA VAL A 230 8.33 1.15 -20.42
C VAL A 230 7.67 2.52 -20.54
N ASN A 231 8.37 3.61 -20.22
CA ASN A 231 7.81 4.96 -20.38
C ASN A 231 7.70 5.41 -21.85
N GLU A 232 8.53 4.85 -22.74
CA GLU A 232 8.60 5.21 -24.16
C GLU A 232 7.72 4.31 -25.06
N THR A 233 7.12 3.25 -24.51
CA THR A 233 6.47 2.18 -25.28
C THR A 233 5.04 1.94 -24.79
N SER A 234 4.10 1.68 -25.71
CA SER A 234 2.73 1.30 -25.33
C SER A 234 2.66 -0.11 -24.73
N PRO A 235 1.65 -0.44 -23.91
CA PRO A 235 1.47 -1.78 -23.34
C PRO A 235 1.50 -2.91 -24.40
N GLU A 236 0.87 -2.73 -25.54
CA GLU A 236 0.85 -3.71 -26.63
C GLU A 236 2.24 -3.93 -27.23
N ALA A 237 3.01 -2.85 -27.42
CA ALA A 237 4.36 -2.94 -27.97
C ALA A 237 5.35 -3.52 -26.96
N LEU A 238 5.09 -3.39 -25.65
CA LEU A 238 5.90 -4.01 -24.59
C LEU A 238 5.88 -5.54 -24.65
N VAL A 239 4.88 -6.17 -25.24
CA VAL A 239 4.82 -7.64 -25.40
C VAL A 239 6.01 -8.17 -26.17
N LYS A 240 6.45 -7.47 -27.23
CA LYS A 240 7.62 -7.88 -28.01
C LYS A 240 8.89 -7.85 -27.17
N VAL A 241 9.02 -6.83 -26.31
CA VAL A 241 10.15 -6.65 -25.40
C VAL A 241 10.14 -7.72 -24.32
N ALA A 242 8.96 -7.97 -23.73
CA ALA A 242 8.75 -9.02 -22.74
C ALA A 242 9.16 -10.39 -23.28
N LYS A 243 8.81 -10.68 -24.54
CA LYS A 243 9.20 -11.93 -25.21
C LYS A 243 10.72 -12.02 -25.42
N ALA A 244 11.36 -10.94 -25.83
CA ALA A 244 12.81 -10.90 -25.97
C ALA A 244 13.52 -11.11 -24.61
N LEU A 245 13.02 -10.45 -23.56
CA LEU A 245 13.50 -10.65 -22.19
C LEU A 245 13.30 -12.08 -21.71
N ALA A 246 12.15 -12.70 -21.98
CA ALA A 246 11.88 -14.08 -21.61
C ALA A 246 12.87 -15.05 -22.28
N GLN A 247 13.22 -14.80 -23.55
CA GLN A 247 14.24 -15.59 -24.26
C GLN A 247 15.65 -15.40 -23.70
N ALA A 248 15.97 -14.20 -23.21
CA ALA A 248 17.29 -13.91 -22.66
C ALA A 248 17.44 -14.43 -21.22
N LEU A 249 16.39 -14.31 -20.41
CA LEU A 249 16.41 -14.62 -18.98
C LEU A 249 16.02 -16.07 -18.67
N GLU A 250 15.19 -16.68 -19.53
CA GLU A 250 14.61 -18.03 -19.39
C GLU A 250 14.04 -18.28 -17.98
N PRO A 251 13.15 -17.42 -17.46
CA PRO A 251 12.76 -17.45 -16.06
C PRO A 251 12.11 -18.78 -15.65
N ASP A 252 12.55 -19.36 -14.52
CA ASP A 252 11.92 -20.52 -13.89
C ASP A 252 10.81 -20.05 -12.95
N ILE A 253 9.59 -19.99 -13.48
CA ILE A 253 8.43 -19.37 -12.80
C ILE A 253 7.78 -20.34 -11.80
N GLY A 254 8.09 -21.64 -11.88
CA GLY A 254 7.39 -22.67 -11.12
C GLY A 254 5.88 -22.69 -11.39
N SER A 255 5.11 -23.30 -10.49
CA SER A 255 3.65 -23.48 -10.65
C SER A 255 2.79 -22.35 -10.06
N ASP A 256 3.37 -21.33 -9.43
CA ASP A 256 2.61 -20.20 -8.84
C ASP A 256 2.55 -19.01 -9.82
N GLU A 257 1.64 -19.10 -10.78
CA GLU A 257 1.39 -18.03 -11.77
C GLU A 257 0.98 -16.68 -11.13
N THR A 258 0.42 -16.69 -9.92
CA THR A 258 -0.08 -15.48 -9.25
C THR A 258 1.02 -14.75 -8.49
N ALA A 259 2.20 -15.37 -8.34
CA ALA A 259 3.28 -14.82 -7.54
C ALA A 259 3.72 -13.42 -8.03
N THR A 260 3.70 -13.14 -9.32
CA THR A 260 4.36 -11.92 -9.85
C THR A 260 3.45 -10.78 -10.27
N MET A 261 2.13 -10.93 -10.09
CA MET A 261 1.17 -9.91 -10.48
C MET A 261 1.02 -8.86 -9.37
N SER A 262 1.49 -7.63 -9.61
CA SER A 262 1.14 -6.46 -8.80
C SER A 262 -0.17 -5.85 -9.30
N MET A 263 -0.86 -5.06 -8.47
CA MET A 263 -2.05 -4.30 -8.90
C MET A 263 -1.73 -3.44 -10.14
N MET A 264 -0.52 -2.88 -10.20
CA MET A 264 -0.08 -2.07 -11.34
C MET A 264 0.03 -2.88 -12.64
N THR A 265 0.45 -4.15 -12.56
CA THR A 265 0.48 -5.03 -13.74
C THR A 265 -0.93 -5.32 -14.28
N LEU A 266 -1.91 -5.50 -13.39
CA LEU A 266 -3.31 -5.70 -13.76
C LEU A 266 -3.90 -4.46 -14.45
N LEU A 267 -3.62 -3.27 -13.92
CA LEU A 267 -4.08 -1.99 -14.48
C LEU A 267 -3.42 -1.65 -15.82
N ASN A 268 -2.27 -2.26 -16.13
CA ASN A 268 -1.56 -2.08 -17.41
C ASN A 268 -1.64 -3.33 -18.29
N ARG A 269 -2.67 -4.17 -18.11
CA ARG A 269 -2.88 -5.37 -18.93
C ARG A 269 -3.04 -5.02 -20.41
N THR A 270 -2.58 -5.91 -21.27
CA THR A 270 -2.81 -5.83 -22.71
C THR A 270 -4.23 -6.23 -23.06
N SER A 271 -4.75 -5.72 -24.18
CA SER A 271 -6.07 -6.08 -24.69
C SER A 271 -6.18 -7.59 -24.99
N ASN A 272 -5.09 -8.21 -25.45
CA ASN A 272 -5.01 -9.65 -25.68
C ASN A 272 -4.30 -10.35 -24.52
N PRO A 273 -4.84 -11.46 -23.98
CA PRO A 273 -4.18 -12.22 -22.92
C PRO A 273 -2.82 -12.78 -23.37
N LEU A 274 -1.81 -12.64 -22.53
CA LEU A 274 -0.49 -13.26 -22.72
C LEU A 274 -0.55 -14.73 -22.32
N ARG A 275 -0.36 -15.64 -23.29
CA ARG A 275 -0.43 -17.10 -23.08
C ARG A 275 0.91 -17.73 -22.69
N ASP A 276 2.02 -17.13 -23.09
CA ASP A 276 3.36 -17.60 -22.75
C ASP A 276 3.76 -17.10 -21.36
N GLU A 277 4.04 -18.01 -20.44
CA GLU A 277 4.33 -17.70 -19.03
C GLU A 277 5.58 -16.83 -18.88
N GLY A 278 6.65 -17.16 -19.60
CA GLY A 278 7.89 -16.38 -19.62
C GLY A 278 7.67 -14.93 -20.03
N THR A 279 6.93 -14.72 -21.12
CA THR A 279 6.53 -13.40 -21.61
C THR A 279 5.64 -12.67 -20.61
N LYS A 280 4.63 -13.34 -20.03
CA LYS A 280 3.73 -12.77 -19.02
C LYS A 280 4.52 -12.32 -17.78
N TRP A 281 5.45 -13.14 -17.30
CA TRP A 281 6.30 -12.82 -16.17
C TRP A 281 7.23 -11.63 -16.47
N CYS A 282 7.89 -11.60 -17.64
CA CYS A 282 8.75 -10.48 -18.03
C CYS A 282 7.96 -9.17 -18.21
N PHE A 283 6.73 -9.26 -18.71
CA PHE A 283 5.82 -8.11 -18.77
C PHE A 283 5.53 -7.56 -17.36
N ASN A 284 5.20 -8.45 -16.42
CA ASN A 284 4.95 -8.08 -15.02
C ASN A 284 6.18 -7.46 -14.35
N LEU A 285 7.37 -8.01 -14.59
CA LEU A 285 8.65 -7.45 -14.14
C LEU A 285 8.80 -6.00 -14.61
N MET A 286 8.59 -5.75 -15.90
CA MET A 286 8.77 -4.41 -16.49
C MET A 286 7.83 -3.37 -15.87
N ILE A 287 6.54 -3.69 -15.76
CA ILE A 287 5.55 -2.77 -15.18
C ILE A 287 5.78 -2.55 -13.67
N THR A 288 6.11 -3.60 -12.93
CA THR A 288 6.44 -3.50 -11.49
C THR A 288 7.67 -2.62 -11.28
N THR A 289 8.72 -2.83 -12.08
CA THR A 289 9.94 -2.03 -12.05
C THR A 289 9.64 -0.56 -12.30
N ARG A 290 8.91 -0.25 -13.38
CA ARG A 290 8.50 1.13 -13.70
C ARG A 290 7.70 1.77 -12.58
N SER A 291 6.75 1.04 -12.00
CA SER A 291 5.89 1.54 -10.92
C SER A 291 6.68 1.84 -9.64
N ALA A 292 7.61 0.97 -9.27
CA ALA A 292 8.50 1.19 -8.13
C ALA A 292 9.46 2.38 -8.33
N CYS A 293 10.07 2.50 -9.51
CA CYS A 293 10.91 3.65 -9.85
C CYS A 293 10.13 4.96 -9.84
N GLN A 294 8.89 4.95 -10.36
CA GLN A 294 8.02 6.12 -10.35
C GLN A 294 7.62 6.50 -8.91
N LEU A 295 7.34 5.52 -8.05
CA LEU A 295 7.02 5.76 -6.65
C LEU A 295 8.21 6.38 -5.89
N LEU A 296 9.43 5.88 -6.09
CA LEU A 296 10.64 6.50 -5.53
C LEU A 296 10.85 7.92 -6.04
N THR A 297 10.56 8.17 -7.32
CA THR A 297 10.66 9.51 -7.90
C THR A 297 9.63 10.44 -7.25
N ALA A 298 8.38 10.00 -7.12
CA ALA A 298 7.33 10.81 -6.51
C ALA A 298 7.60 11.10 -5.03
N ALA A 299 8.09 10.10 -4.28
CA ALA A 299 8.48 10.27 -2.88
C ALA A 299 9.66 11.23 -2.69
N ALA A 300 10.54 11.37 -3.69
CA ALA A 300 11.66 12.31 -3.64
C ALA A 300 11.31 13.71 -4.14
N HIS A 301 10.17 13.89 -4.81
CA HIS A 301 9.64 15.16 -5.27
C HIS A 301 8.20 15.39 -4.74
N PRO A 302 7.98 15.24 -3.42
CA PRO A 302 6.63 15.17 -2.83
C PRO A 302 5.83 16.46 -3.00
N ALA A 303 6.49 17.60 -3.26
CA ALA A 303 5.83 18.88 -3.52
C ALA A 303 5.17 18.96 -4.90
N GLU A 304 5.51 18.06 -5.83
CA GLU A 304 4.97 18.02 -7.19
C GLU A 304 3.68 17.18 -7.29
N TYR A 305 3.27 16.53 -6.20
CA TYR A 305 2.15 15.59 -6.15
C TYR A 305 1.15 15.96 -5.05
N PRO A 306 -0.15 15.62 -5.21
CA PRO A 306 -1.13 15.79 -4.15
C PRO A 306 -0.85 14.84 -2.97
N VAL A 307 -1.55 15.06 -1.86
CA VAL A 307 -1.60 14.12 -0.74
C VAL A 307 -2.53 12.96 -1.07
N PHE A 308 -2.24 11.78 -0.51
CA PHE A 308 -3.03 10.57 -0.72
C PHE A 308 -3.35 9.89 0.61
N PRO A 309 -4.44 9.10 0.69
CA PRO A 309 -4.72 8.25 1.85
C PRO A 309 -3.51 7.42 2.27
N VAL A 310 -3.17 7.44 3.56
CA VAL A 310 -2.05 6.70 4.14
C VAL A 310 -2.24 5.20 3.91
N ALA A 311 -3.48 4.70 4.03
CA ALA A 311 -3.80 3.30 3.74
C ALA A 311 -3.48 2.92 2.29
N LEU A 312 -3.78 3.79 1.33
CA LEU A 312 -3.46 3.58 -0.09
C LEU A 312 -1.94 3.54 -0.31
N GLN A 313 -1.22 4.50 0.29
CA GLN A 313 0.25 4.55 0.21
C GLN A 313 0.90 3.27 0.75
N ARG A 314 0.50 2.83 1.95
CA ARG A 314 1.03 1.60 2.58
C ARG A 314 0.69 0.35 1.77
N THR A 315 -0.54 0.25 1.27
CA THR A 315 -1.00 -0.89 0.48
C THR A 315 -0.24 -0.99 -0.85
N MET A 316 -0.11 0.13 -1.58
CA MET A 316 0.62 0.18 -2.84
C MET A 316 2.12 -0.11 -2.64
N SER A 317 2.76 0.46 -1.62
CA SER A 317 4.15 0.15 -1.28
C SER A 317 4.34 -1.33 -0.98
N ARG A 318 3.47 -1.92 -0.17
CA ARG A 318 3.53 -3.35 0.19
C ARG A 318 3.36 -4.25 -1.03
N ASP A 319 2.38 -3.96 -1.89
CA ASP A 319 2.15 -4.71 -3.12
C ASP A 319 3.39 -4.69 -4.02
N LEU A 320 3.94 -3.50 -4.29
CA LEU A 320 5.14 -3.36 -5.11
C LEU A 320 6.36 -4.07 -4.51
N ARG A 321 6.59 -3.96 -3.20
CA ARG A 321 7.71 -4.64 -2.53
C ARG A 321 7.57 -6.16 -2.63
N ARG A 322 6.37 -6.70 -2.39
CA ARG A 322 6.10 -8.14 -2.53
C ARG A 322 6.33 -8.61 -3.96
N SER A 323 5.88 -7.85 -4.95
CA SER A 323 6.09 -8.21 -6.36
C SER A 323 7.55 -8.13 -6.77
N LEU A 324 8.29 -7.09 -6.35
CA LEU A 324 9.73 -6.98 -6.61
C LEU A 324 10.51 -8.12 -5.97
N ASP A 325 10.25 -8.44 -4.70
CA ASP A 325 10.92 -9.52 -3.97
C ASP A 325 10.74 -10.87 -4.68
N ARG A 326 9.53 -11.15 -5.17
CA ARG A 326 9.23 -12.38 -5.93
C ARG A 326 9.88 -12.39 -7.31
N VAL A 327 9.95 -11.25 -8.00
CA VAL A 327 10.68 -11.13 -9.26
C VAL A 327 12.17 -11.40 -9.05
N VAL A 328 12.77 -10.82 -8.01
CA VAL A 328 14.16 -11.08 -7.63
C VAL A 328 14.37 -12.56 -7.30
N ALA A 329 13.44 -13.17 -6.57
CA ALA A 329 13.52 -14.59 -6.24
C ALA A 329 13.54 -15.46 -7.50
N VAL A 330 12.64 -15.25 -8.47
CA VAL A 330 12.63 -16.02 -9.73
C VAL A 330 13.95 -15.87 -10.48
N LEU A 331 14.47 -14.65 -10.63
CA LEU A 331 15.76 -14.42 -11.30
C LEU A 331 16.93 -15.15 -10.62
N ARG A 332 16.93 -15.23 -9.29
CA ARG A 332 17.99 -15.93 -8.54
C ARG A 332 17.89 -17.45 -8.55
N HIS A 333 16.68 -18.00 -8.75
CA HIS A 333 16.46 -19.46 -8.74
C HIS A 333 16.48 -20.09 -10.13
N THR A 334 16.37 -19.27 -11.18
CA THR A 334 16.48 -19.73 -12.56
C THR A 334 17.88 -20.29 -12.80
N ARG A 335 17.97 -21.55 -13.26
CA ARG A 335 19.23 -22.23 -13.60
C ARG A 335 19.48 -22.12 -15.10
#